data_AF-A0A285Q8K3-F1
#
_entry.id   AF-A0A285Q8K3-F1
#
_cell.length_a   1.000
_cell.length_b   1.000
_cell.length_c   1.000
_cell.angle_alpha   90.00
_cell.angle_beta   90.00
_cell.angle_gamma   90.00
#
_symmetry.space_group_name_H-M   'P 1'
#
loop_
_entity.id
_entity.type
_entity.pdbx_description
1 polymer ?
#
loop_
_entity_poly.entity_id
_entity_poly.type
_entity_poly.pdbx_seq_one_letter_code
_entity_poly.pdbx_strand_id
1 'polypeptide(L)' 'MRLIMLLIALIVVGLLVTSNISKKDQPTLESPIGTTGSGAPKISVQPKDVQQFEKDMNAFMENEASEQAKKISQATQ' A
#
# COMPACT_ATOMS: atom_id res chain seq x y z
N MET A 1 -14.40 34.33 11.76
CA MET A 1 -14.20 32.93 12.25
C MET A 1 -14.77 31.89 11.29
N ARG A 2 -16.08 31.88 11.00
CA ARG A 2 -16.72 30.84 10.15
C ARG A 2 -16.18 30.77 8.71
N LEU A 3 -15.90 31.92 8.10
CA LEU A 3 -15.39 31.99 6.72
C LEU A 3 -13.94 31.47 6.59
N ILE A 4 -13.12 31.73 7.60
CA ILE A 4 -11.73 31.22 7.68
C ILE A 4 -11.73 29.70 7.84
N MET A 5 -12.65 29.15 8.64
CA MET A 5 -12.78 27.70 8.83
C MET A 5 -13.21 26.97 7.54
N LEU A 6 -14.09 27.57 6.74
CA LEU A 6 -14.46 27.03 5.44
C LEU A 6 -13.28 27.00 4.46
N LEU A 7 -12.45 28.05 4.50
CA LEU A 7 -11.29 28.17 3.62
C LEU A 7 -10.21 27.12 3.97
N ILE A 8 -9.98 26.89 5.26
CA ILE A 8 -9.08 25.84 5.74
C ILE A 8 -9.61 24.46 5.34
N ALA A 9 -10.92 24.19 5.50
CA ALA A 9 -11.52 22.92 5.10
C ALA A 9 -11.34 22.63 3.59
N LEU A 10 -11.50 23.65 2.74
CA LEU A 10 -11.26 23.53 1.30
C LEU A 10 -9.80 23.23 0.97
N ILE A 11 -8.84 23.85 1.67
CA ILE A 11 -7.41 23.58 1.49
C ILE A 11 -7.09 22.13 1.86
N VAL A 12 -7.63 21.62 2.97
CA VAL A 12 -7.41 20.23 3.41
C VAL A 12 -7.97 19.24 2.40
N VAL A 13 -9.18 19.46 1.89
CA VAL A 13 -9.77 18.59 0.84
C VAL A 13 -8.95 18.65 -0.45
N GLY A 14 -8.50 19.84 -0.87
CA GLY A 14 -7.63 20.01 -2.02
C GLY A 14 -6.33 19.21 -1.91
N LEU A 15 -5.67 19.29 -0.75
CA LEU A 15 -4.44 18.54 -0.46
C LEU A 15 -4.66 17.03 -0.43
N LEU A 16 -5.78 16.56 0.13
CA LEU A 16 -6.13 15.13 0.13
C LEU A 16 -6.37 14.60 -1.29
N VAL A 17 -7.08 15.36 -2.13
CA VAL A 17 -7.35 14.96 -3.51
C VAL A 17 -6.05 14.89 -4.31
N THR A 18 -5.16 15.89 -4.19
CA THR A 18 -3.86 15.86 -4.87
C THR A 18 -2.97 14.73 -4.37
N SER A 19 -2.99 14.43 -3.06
CA SER A 19 -2.22 13.32 -2.49
C SER A 19 -2.70 11.94 -2.95
N ASN A 20 -3.98 11.80 -3.30
CA ASN A 20 -4.51 10.58 -3.91
C ASN A 20 -4.25 10.54 -5.42
N ILE A 21 -4.11 11.68 -6.09
CA ILE A 21 -3.81 11.74 -7.53
C ILE A 21 -2.34 11.42 -7.85
N SER A 22 -1.40 11.73 -6.95
CA SER A 22 -0.01 11.26 -7.08
C SER A 22 0.17 9.76 -6.81
N LYS A 23 -0.90 9.09 -6.37
CA LYS A 23 -1.03 7.62 -6.31
C LYS A 23 -1.81 7.04 -7.49
N LYS A 24 -1.97 7.77 -8.59
CA LYS A 24 -2.37 7.13 -9.86
C LYS A 24 -1.12 6.59 -10.54
N ASP A 25 -0.98 5.29 -10.40
CA ASP A 25 -0.11 4.42 -11.18
C ASP A 25 0.04 4.89 -12.63
N GLN A 26 1.29 5.03 -13.05
CA GLN A 26 1.65 4.87 -14.45
C GLN A 26 1.07 3.53 -14.94
N PRO A 27 0.55 3.45 -16.18
CA PRO A 27 0.13 2.18 -16.75
C PRO A 27 1.37 1.29 -16.86
N THR A 28 1.54 0.40 -15.88
CA THR A 28 2.60 -0.61 -15.92
C THR A 28 2.17 -1.62 -16.95
N LEU A 29 2.77 -1.52 -18.15
CA LEU A 29 2.69 -2.52 -19.20
C LEU A 29 2.91 -3.90 -18.57
N GLU A 30 1.92 -4.77 -18.75
CA GLU A 30 1.92 -6.13 -18.27
C GLU A 30 3.14 -6.86 -18.83
N SER A 31 4.11 -7.17 -17.97
CA SER A 31 5.11 -8.19 -18.24
C SER A 31 4.75 -9.42 -17.39
N PRO A 32 4.42 -10.57 -18.00
CA PRO A 32 3.90 -11.73 -17.30
C PRO A 32 5.08 -12.53 -16.73
N ILE A 33 5.63 -12.06 -15.62
CA ILE A 33 6.55 -12.88 -14.82
C ILE A 33 5.99 -12.95 -13.40
N GLY A 34 5.38 -14.11 -13.12
CA GLY A 34 5.07 -14.59 -11.78
C GLY A 34 3.85 -13.94 -11.13
N THR A 35 2.68 -14.57 -11.29
CA THR A 35 1.65 -14.50 -10.25
C THR A 35 2.24 -15.15 -8.99
N THR A 36 2.95 -14.35 -8.19
CA THR A 36 3.17 -14.68 -6.78
C THR A 36 1.84 -14.45 -6.08
N GLY A 37 1.41 -15.42 -5.26
CA GLY A 37 0.07 -15.50 -4.68
C GLY A 37 -0.44 -14.17 -4.11
N SER A 38 -1.76 -14.00 -4.21
CA SER A 38 -2.53 -12.80 -3.82
C SER A 38 -2.05 -12.19 -2.49
N GLY A 39 -1.13 -11.22 -2.56
CA GLY A 39 -0.62 -10.48 -1.40
C GLY A 39 0.90 -10.32 -1.34
N ALA A 40 1.67 -11.15 -2.05
CA ALA A 40 3.13 -11.02 -2.04
C ALA A 40 3.60 -9.78 -2.83
N PRO A 41 4.57 -9.02 -2.32
CA PRO A 41 5.08 -7.83 -3.02
C PRO A 41 5.79 -8.23 -4.32
N LYS A 42 5.51 -7.46 -5.38
CA LYS A 42 6.04 -7.73 -6.72
C LYS A 42 7.54 -7.42 -6.77
N ILE A 43 8.32 -8.35 -7.33
CA ILE A 43 9.76 -8.16 -7.54
C ILE A 43 9.96 -7.15 -8.68
N SER A 44 10.48 -5.97 -8.35
CA SER A 44 10.90 -5.00 -9.36
C SER A 44 12.31 -5.31 -9.84
N VAL A 45 12.54 -5.22 -11.15
CA VAL A 45 13.85 -5.38 -11.78
C VAL A 45 14.66 -4.06 -11.81
N GLN A 46 14.11 -2.97 -11.28
CA GLN A 46 14.77 -1.67 -11.24
C GLN A 46 15.54 -1.52 -9.92
N PRO A 47 16.85 -1.16 -9.95
CA PRO A 47 17.67 -1.05 -8.74
C PRO A 47 17.15 -0.04 -7.70
N LYS A 48 16.47 1.03 -8.15
CA LYS A 48 15.88 2.06 -7.28
C LYS A 48 14.72 1.55 -6.43
N ASP A 49 14.09 0.45 -6.81
CA ASP A 49 12.88 -0.07 -6.17
C ASP A 49 13.21 -1.12 -5.09
N VAL A 50 14.49 -1.51 -4.95
CA VAL A 50 14.93 -2.55 -4.01
C VAL A 50 14.63 -2.18 -2.56
N GLN A 51 14.90 -0.93 -2.17
CA GLN A 51 14.63 -0.46 -0.80
C GLN A 51 13.14 -0.45 -0.47
N GLN A 52 12.28 -0.25 -1.47
CA GLN A 52 10.83 -0.27 -1.28
C GLN A 52 10.32 -1.71 -1.18
N PHE A 53 10.82 -2.59 -2.06
CA PHE A 53 10.53 -4.01 -2.01
C PHE A 53 10.91 -4.65 -0.67
N GLU A 54 12.06 -4.30 -0.09
CA GLU A 54 12.47 -4.78 1.24
C GLU A 54 11.48 -4.40 2.35
N LYS A 55 11.00 -3.15 2.34
CA LYS A 55 9.99 -2.67 3.29
C LYS A 55 8.67 -3.39 3.11
N ASP A 56 8.23 -3.55 1.86
CA ASP A 56 6.97 -4.20 1.54
C ASP A 56 7.02 -5.70 1.90
N MET A 57 8.17 -6.36 1.73
CA MET A 57 8.39 -7.75 2.13
C MET A 57 8.36 -7.93 3.65
N ASN A 58 9.02 -7.04 4.40
CA ASN A 58 8.99 -7.10 5.85
C ASN A 58 7.57 -6.93 6.39
N ALA A 59 6.81 -5.97 5.87
CA ALA A 59 5.42 -5.76 6.25
C ALA A 59 4.53 -6.96 5.88
N PHE A 60 4.75 -7.56 4.71
CA PHE A 60 4.04 -8.76 4.28
C PHE A 60 4.28 -9.94 5.24
N MET A 61 5.53 -10.19 5.62
CA MET A 61 5.89 -11.26 6.56
C MET A 61 5.24 -11.07 7.93
N GLU A 62 5.25 -9.85 8.46
CA GLU A 62 4.64 -9.52 9.75
C GLU A 62 3.12 -9.72 9.72
N ASN A 63 2.46 -9.27 8.65
CA ASN A 63 1.02 -9.44 8.48
C ASN A 63 0.63 -10.91 8.34
N GLU A 64 1.35 -11.69 7.54
CA GLU A 64 1.09 -13.12 7.36
C GLU A 64 1.29 -13.90 8.67
N ALA A 65 2.32 -13.57 9.46
CA ALA A 65 2.54 -14.20 10.76
C ALA A 65 1.37 -13.94 11.72
N SER A 66 0.86 -12.70 11.76
CA SER A 66 -0.33 -12.33 12.54
C SER A 66 -1.59 -13.06 12.05
N GLU A 67 -1.82 -13.10 10.75
CA GLU A 67 -2.97 -13.78 10.16
C GLU A 67 -2.92 -15.31 10.40
N GLN A 68 -1.74 -15.92 10.36
CA GLN A 68 -1.57 -17.34 10.70
C GLN A 68 -1.84 -17.60 12.19
N ALA A 69 -1.34 -16.76 13.09
CA ALA A 69 -1.61 -16.88 14.52
C ALA A 69 -3.12 -16.80 14.82
N LYS A 70 -3.82 -15.88 14.15
CA LYS A 70 -5.28 -15.74 14.25
C LYS A 70 -6.01 -16.99 13.73
N LYS A 71 -5.61 -17.52 12.57
CA LYS A 71 -6.18 -18.76 12.01
C LYS A 71 -6.00 -19.95 12.95
N ILE A 72 -4.82 -20.09 13.55
CA ILE A 72 -4.55 -21.15 14.53
C ILE A 72 -5.46 -20.97 15.76
N SER A 73 -5.52 -19.76 16.32
CA SER A 73 -6.39 -19.47 17.48
C SER A 73 -7.86 -19.75 17.21
N GLN A 74 -8.35 -19.48 15.99
CA GLN A 74 -9.73 -19.78 15.59
C GLN A 74 -9.98 -21.27 15.35
N ALA A 75 -8.96 -22.02 14.94
CA ALA A 75 -9.07 -23.47 14.70
C ALA A 75 -8.95 -24.29 15.99
N THR A 76 -8.32 -23.75 17.04
CA THR A 76 -8.16 -24.40 18.34
C THR A 76 -9.21 -24.01 19.38
N GLN A 77 -10.22 -23.23 19.00
CA GLN A 77 -11.32 -22.77 19.85
C GLN A 77 -12.63 -23.44 19.41
#